data_AF-A0A374BY94-F1
#
_entry.id   AF-A0A374BY94-F1
#
_cell.length_a   1.000
_cell.length_b   1.000
_cell.length_c   1.000
_cell.angle_alpha   90.00
_cell.angle_beta   90.00
_cell.angle_gamma   90.00
#
_symmetry.space_group_name_H-M   'P 1'
#
loop_
_entity.id
_entity.type
_entity.pdbx_description
1 polymer ?
#
loop_
_entity_poly.entity_id
_entity_poly.type
_entity_poly.pdbx_seq_one_letter_code
_entity_poly.pdbx_strand_id
1 'polypeptide(L)'
;MRSVVVGKQLHWNWIFQTDALTYVYQLKSRGQEAVDSKFPNGLPHSTLVTDRKQTYFKMNVKDHQVCLAHLLRNAEYLNELDAKQDWSRRFIHLLAHAIDLRRNNTITQRKIKVLKTKMKNLLGESLSHLDEEFERFKKGILKVKDYLFTFLSNPLVPYDNNASERGVRKIKQKVSGCFRTDEGADDFAKLHSIAETAMKNGNSKFNAILAVVQQ
;
A
#
# COMPACT_ATOMS: atom_id res chain seq x y z
N MET A 1 -4.52 3.80 -4.39
CA MET A 1 -5.54 4.66 -5.06
C MET A 1 -4.96 6.02 -5.40
N ARG A 2 -5.58 6.78 -6.31
CA ARG A 2 -5.23 8.18 -6.64
C ARG A 2 -6.44 8.96 -7.13
N SER A 3 -6.47 10.25 -6.88
CA SER A 3 -7.49 11.13 -7.42
C SER A 3 -7.35 11.36 -8.93
N VAL A 4 -8.49 11.49 -9.60
CA VAL A 4 -8.66 11.88 -11.00
C VAL A 4 -9.86 12.80 -11.11
N VAL A 5 -9.90 13.65 -12.14
CA VAL A 5 -11.08 14.46 -12.45
C VAL A 5 -11.88 13.78 -13.56
N VAL A 6 -13.17 13.57 -13.32
CA VAL A 6 -14.13 12.98 -14.26
C VAL A 6 -15.28 13.97 -14.39
N GLY A 7 -15.56 14.49 -15.58
CA GLY A 7 -16.69 15.42 -15.78
C GLY A 7 -16.67 16.64 -14.84
N LYS A 8 -15.48 17.19 -14.54
CA LYS A 8 -15.24 18.27 -13.54
C LYS A 8 -15.46 17.89 -12.07
N GLN A 9 -15.75 16.63 -11.76
CA GLN A 9 -15.88 16.10 -10.41
C GLN A 9 -14.65 15.31 -9.98
N LEU A 10 -14.36 15.29 -8.68
CA LEU A 10 -13.25 14.53 -8.12
C LEU A 10 -13.65 13.06 -7.91
N HIS A 11 -12.89 12.17 -8.53
CA HIS A 11 -13.02 10.72 -8.41
C HIS A 11 -11.72 10.11 -7.91
N TRP A 12 -11.78 8.85 -7.51
CA TRP A 12 -10.68 8.06 -7.00
C TRP A 12 -10.54 6.78 -7.82
N ASN A 13 -9.39 6.62 -8.46
CA ASN A 13 -8.97 5.36 -9.05
C ASN A 13 -8.36 4.48 -7.97
N TRP A 14 -9.01 3.36 -7.71
CA TRP A 14 -8.56 2.32 -6.81
C TRP A 14 -7.78 1.26 -7.59
N ILE A 15 -6.83 0.62 -6.91
CA ILE A 15 -6.05 -0.47 -7.49
C ILE A 15 -5.91 -1.57 -6.44
N PHE A 16 -6.08 -2.81 -6.88
CA PHE A 16 -5.77 -4.02 -6.14
C PHE A 16 -4.93 -4.91 -7.06
N GLN A 17 -3.83 -5.44 -6.55
CA GLN A 17 -2.90 -6.23 -7.36
C GLN A 17 -2.37 -7.44 -6.60
N THR A 18 -2.14 -8.50 -7.36
CA THR A 18 -1.28 -9.64 -7.01
C THR A 18 -0.17 -9.75 -8.05
N ASP A 19 0.69 -10.75 -7.96
CA ASP A 19 1.69 -11.01 -9.00
C ASP A 19 1.04 -11.39 -10.34
N ALA A 20 -0.16 -11.97 -10.32
CA ALA A 20 -0.89 -12.41 -11.52
C ALA A 20 -1.98 -11.44 -11.97
N LEU A 21 -2.63 -10.72 -11.06
CA LEU A 21 -3.86 -9.97 -11.36
C LEU A 21 -3.71 -8.47 -11.08
N THR A 22 -4.39 -7.66 -11.88
CA THR A 22 -4.58 -6.22 -11.64
C THR A 22 -6.05 -5.87 -11.77
N TYR A 23 -6.60 -5.29 -10.71
CA TYR A 23 -7.95 -4.76 -10.71
C TYR A 23 -7.93 -3.27 -10.41
N VAL A 24 -8.49 -2.49 -11.34
CA VAL A 24 -8.66 -1.04 -11.26
C VAL A 24 -10.13 -0.72 -11.41
N TYR A 25 -10.61 0.18 -10.58
CA TYR A 25 -11.95 0.74 -10.69
C TYR A 25 -11.94 2.20 -10.23
N GLN A 26 -12.93 2.97 -10.68
CA GLN A 26 -13.07 4.38 -10.31
C GLN A 26 -14.38 4.57 -9.52
N LEU A 27 -14.36 5.45 -8.52
CA LEU A 27 -15.55 5.88 -7.78
C LEU A 27 -15.39 7.32 -7.29
N LYS A 28 -16.51 8.03 -7.11
CA LYS A 28 -16.53 9.36 -6.47
C LYS A 28 -16.01 9.32 -5.03
N SER A 29 -16.26 8.20 -4.34
CA SER A 29 -15.89 8.06 -2.94
C SER A 29 -14.46 7.57 -2.73
N ARG A 30 -13.82 8.15 -1.70
CA ARG A 30 -12.56 7.70 -1.09
C ARG A 30 -12.82 6.87 0.18
N GLY A 31 -14.08 6.73 0.62
CA GLY A 31 -14.45 6.16 1.90
C GLY A 31 -14.50 4.63 1.92
N GLN A 32 -15.12 4.09 2.97
CA GLN A 32 -15.31 2.65 3.14
C GLN A 32 -16.28 2.09 2.10
N GLU A 33 -17.36 2.82 1.80
CA GLU A 33 -18.36 2.47 0.78
C GLU A 33 -17.73 2.14 -0.59
N ALA A 34 -16.63 2.82 -0.95
CA ALA A 34 -15.93 2.58 -2.20
C ALA A 34 -15.23 1.22 -2.26
N VAL A 35 -14.85 0.69 -1.11
CA VAL A 35 -14.27 -0.64 -0.97
C VAL A 35 -15.39 -1.67 -0.88
N ASP A 36 -16.39 -1.44 -0.02
CA ASP A 36 -17.47 -2.39 0.23
C ASP A 36 -18.32 -2.63 -1.03
N SER A 37 -18.52 -1.62 -1.87
CA SER A 37 -19.23 -1.77 -3.16
C SER A 37 -18.53 -2.71 -4.14
N LYS A 38 -17.21 -2.91 -4.04
CA LYS A 38 -16.45 -3.83 -4.91
C LYS A 38 -16.04 -5.12 -4.21
N PHE A 39 -15.92 -5.09 -2.89
CA PHE A 39 -15.55 -6.22 -2.04
C PHE A 39 -16.51 -6.33 -0.86
N PRO A 40 -17.80 -6.62 -1.10
CA PRO A 40 -18.81 -6.66 -0.03
C PRO A 40 -18.51 -7.72 1.04
N ASN A 41 -17.86 -8.81 0.65
CA ASN A 41 -17.42 -9.88 1.55
C ASN A 41 -15.94 -9.74 1.97
N GLY A 42 -15.29 -8.64 1.59
CA GLY A 42 -13.85 -8.46 1.74
C GLY A 42 -13.03 -9.43 0.88
N LEU A 43 -11.83 -9.77 1.38
CA LEU A 43 -10.88 -10.69 0.78
C LEU A 43 -10.34 -11.63 1.87
N PRO A 44 -11.17 -12.53 2.43
CA PRO A 44 -10.90 -13.24 3.70
C PRO A 44 -9.65 -14.14 3.68
N HIS A 45 -9.15 -14.49 2.50
CA HIS A 45 -7.96 -15.33 2.34
C HIS A 45 -6.69 -14.55 1.94
N SER A 46 -6.79 -13.23 1.83
CA SER A 46 -5.72 -12.37 1.32
C SER A 46 -5.05 -11.58 2.44
N THR A 47 -3.75 -11.31 2.30
CA THR A 47 -3.03 -10.33 3.12
C THR A 47 -2.90 -9.03 2.34
N LEU A 48 -3.40 -7.92 2.89
CA LEU A 48 -3.32 -6.62 2.21
C LEU A 48 -2.06 -5.83 2.58
N VAL A 49 -1.30 -5.40 1.57
CA VAL A 49 -0.14 -4.52 1.74
C VAL A 49 -0.52 -3.07 1.44
N THR A 50 -0.51 -2.18 2.44
CA THR A 50 -1.14 -0.84 2.30
C THR A 50 -0.34 0.31 2.94
N ASP A 51 -0.61 1.54 2.50
CA ASP A 51 -0.03 2.80 2.99
C ASP A 51 -0.68 3.34 4.29
N ARG A 52 -1.27 2.44 5.07
CA ARG A 52 -2.02 2.68 6.32
C ARG A 52 -3.34 3.43 6.20
N LYS A 53 -3.93 3.54 5.00
CA LYS A 53 -5.27 4.12 4.88
C LYS A 53 -6.29 3.27 5.66
N GLN A 54 -7.00 3.90 6.61
CA GLN A 54 -7.91 3.23 7.55
C GLN A 54 -8.99 2.36 6.88
N THR A 55 -9.44 2.70 5.67
CA THR A 55 -10.48 1.94 4.95
C THR A 55 -10.06 0.48 4.70
N TYR A 56 -8.77 0.22 4.49
CA TYR A 56 -8.32 -1.15 4.24
C TYR A 56 -8.34 -2.00 5.52
N PHE A 57 -8.10 -1.41 6.69
CA PHE A 57 -8.13 -2.12 7.98
C PHE A 57 -9.53 -2.47 8.47
N LYS A 58 -10.57 -1.97 7.78
CA LYS A 58 -11.96 -2.35 8.03
C LYS A 58 -12.43 -3.49 7.12
N MET A 59 -11.63 -3.87 6.12
CA MET A 59 -11.97 -4.98 5.24
C MET A 59 -11.83 -6.30 5.97
N ASN A 60 -12.75 -7.23 5.73
CA ASN A 60 -12.59 -8.62 6.15
C ASN A 60 -11.47 -9.28 5.34
N VAL A 61 -10.28 -9.43 5.92
CA VAL A 61 -9.10 -10.02 5.27
C VAL A 61 -8.35 -10.93 6.23
N LYS A 62 -7.49 -11.79 5.69
CA LYS A 62 -6.69 -12.72 6.50
C LYS A 62 -5.71 -12.00 7.41
N ASP A 63 -5.01 -11.01 6.87
CA ASP A 63 -3.99 -10.25 7.59
C ASP A 63 -3.66 -8.94 6.85
N HIS A 64 -2.80 -8.11 7.45
CA HIS A 64 -2.26 -6.91 6.85
C HIS A 64 -0.73 -6.88 6.90
N GLN A 65 -0.16 -6.13 5.96
CA GLN A 65 1.20 -5.62 6.02
C GLN A 65 1.17 -4.11 5.76
N VAL A 66 1.85 -3.35 6.60
CA VAL A 66 2.04 -1.93 6.35
C VAL A 66 3.21 -1.72 5.38
N CYS A 67 3.04 -0.86 4.39
CA CYS A 67 4.10 -0.47 3.48
C CYS A 67 5.23 0.24 4.23
N LEU A 68 6.35 -0.44 4.41
CA LEU A 68 7.50 0.09 5.15
C LEU A 68 8.16 1.28 4.42
N ALA A 69 8.10 1.33 3.09
CA ALA A 69 8.65 2.45 2.32
C ALA A 69 7.97 3.80 2.64
N HIS A 70 6.71 3.81 3.06
CA HIS A 70 6.06 5.02 3.57
C HIS A 70 6.52 5.36 4.98
N LEU A 71 6.68 4.36 5.84
CA LEU A 71 7.13 4.59 7.22
C LEU A 71 8.55 5.12 7.27
N LEU A 72 9.44 4.57 6.44
CA LEU A 72 10.83 5.01 6.31
C LEU A 72 10.90 6.48 5.88
N ARG A 73 10.17 6.87 4.81
CA ARG A 73 10.12 8.27 4.37
C ARG A 73 9.59 9.22 5.43
N ASN A 74 8.53 8.82 6.14
CA ASN A 74 7.99 9.63 7.23
C ASN A 74 8.99 9.78 8.39
N ALA A 75 9.75 8.74 8.71
CA ALA A 75 10.77 8.80 9.75
C ALA A 75 12.00 9.62 9.30
N GLU A 76 12.35 9.62 8.02
CA GLU A 76 13.40 10.51 7.49
C GLU A 76 13.00 11.97 7.57
N TYR A 77 11.75 12.31 7.26
CA TYR A 77 11.24 13.66 7.49
C TYR A 77 11.39 14.10 8.96
N LEU A 78 11.18 13.20 9.92
CA LEU A 78 11.43 13.51 11.33
C LEU A 78 12.93 13.72 11.65
N ASN A 79 13.83 13.02 10.97
CA ASN A 79 15.28 13.28 11.07
C ASN A 79 15.67 14.64 10.48
N GLU A 80 14.97 15.09 9.43
CA GLU A 80 15.13 16.43 8.86
C GLU A 80 14.59 17.52 9.79
N LEU A 81 13.47 17.24 10.48
CA LEU A 81 12.84 18.14 11.43
C LEU A 81 13.69 18.37 12.69
N ASP A 82 14.31 17.30 13.20
CA ASP A 82 15.28 17.37 14.30
C ASP A 82 16.44 16.40 14.05
N ALA A 83 17.62 16.97 13.75
CA ALA A 83 18.83 16.21 13.48
C ALA A 83 19.56 15.74 14.76
N LYS A 84 19.19 16.24 15.95
CA LYS A 84 19.82 15.88 17.22
C LYS A 84 19.17 14.65 17.85
N GLN A 85 17.90 14.38 17.60
CA GLN A 85 17.24 13.16 18.09
C GLN A 85 17.78 11.89 17.40
N ASP A 86 17.61 10.75 18.07
CA ASP A 86 18.04 9.44 17.57
C ASP A 86 16.89 8.43 17.40
N TRP A 87 15.68 8.78 17.87
CA TRP A 87 14.53 7.89 17.90
C TRP A 87 14.10 7.45 16.49
N SER A 88 14.00 8.40 15.56
CA SER A 88 13.64 8.14 14.16
C SER A 88 14.73 7.34 13.44
N ARG A 89 16.01 7.58 13.75
CA ARG A 89 17.14 6.79 13.24
C ARG A 89 17.07 5.34 13.72
N ARG A 90 16.81 5.12 15.01
CA ARG A 90 16.61 3.78 15.59
C ARG A 90 15.39 3.08 14.99
N PHE A 91 14.31 3.81 14.75
CA PHE A 91 13.12 3.29 14.07
C PHE A 91 13.45 2.80 12.64
N ILE A 92 14.14 3.63 11.85
CA ILE A 92 14.60 3.30 10.50
C ILE A 92 15.51 2.08 10.51
N HIS A 93 16.50 2.04 11.41
CA HIS A 93 17.42 0.90 11.55
C HIS A 93 16.69 -0.41 11.84
N LEU A 94 15.66 -0.41 12.69
CA LEU A 94 14.87 -1.61 12.96
C LEU A 94 14.09 -2.10 11.72
N LEU A 95 13.49 -1.19 10.96
CA LEU A 95 12.79 -1.54 9.73
C LEU A 95 13.75 -2.00 8.63
N ALA A 96 14.87 -1.31 8.45
CA ALA A 96 15.91 -1.68 7.49
C ALA A 96 16.49 -3.07 7.81
N HIS A 97 16.82 -3.33 9.07
CA HIS A 97 17.29 -4.65 9.50
C HIS A 97 16.26 -5.76 9.22
N ALA A 98 14.96 -5.50 9.44
CA ALA A 98 13.92 -6.46 9.09
C ALA A 98 13.89 -6.76 7.57
N ILE A 99 14.02 -5.73 6.73
CA ILE A 99 14.11 -5.89 5.28
C ILE A 99 15.36 -6.69 4.88
N ASP A 100 16.51 -6.43 5.51
CA ASP A 100 17.76 -7.13 5.21
C ASP A 100 17.71 -8.61 5.60
N LEU A 101 17.10 -8.94 6.74
CA LEU A 101 16.86 -10.34 7.12
C LEU A 101 16.08 -11.08 6.05
N ARG A 102 15.09 -10.42 5.45
CA ARG A 102 14.28 -10.94 4.36
C ARG A 102 15.06 -11.10 3.07
N ARG A 103 15.79 -10.06 2.64
CA ARG A 103 16.57 -10.07 1.40
C ARG A 103 17.68 -11.13 1.42
N ASN A 104 18.32 -11.30 2.58
CA ASN A 104 19.40 -12.26 2.76
C ASN A 104 18.90 -13.66 3.17
N ASN A 105 17.58 -13.86 3.24
CA ASN A 105 16.95 -15.12 3.63
C ASN A 105 17.46 -15.70 4.97
N THR A 106 17.78 -14.84 5.95
CA THR A 106 18.34 -15.24 7.25
C THR A 106 17.31 -15.16 8.39
N ILE A 107 16.02 -15.27 8.06
CA ILE A 107 14.91 -15.12 8.99
C ILE A 107 14.84 -16.33 9.94
N THR A 108 14.72 -16.06 11.24
CA THR A 108 14.39 -17.08 12.25
C THR A 108 13.32 -16.56 13.20
N GLN A 109 12.56 -17.46 13.84
CA GLN A 109 11.54 -17.08 14.82
C GLN A 109 12.14 -16.27 15.99
N ARG A 110 13.37 -16.62 16.40
CA ARG A 110 14.12 -15.84 17.41
C ARG A 110 14.37 -14.41 16.94
N LYS A 111 14.84 -14.20 15.70
CA LYS A 111 15.09 -12.86 15.16
C LYS A 111 13.80 -12.04 15.02
N ILE A 112 12.69 -12.66 14.58
CA ILE A 112 11.37 -12.00 14.52
C ILE A 112 10.94 -11.55 15.92
N LYS A 113 11.04 -12.42 16.93
CA LYS A 113 10.72 -12.09 18.32
C LYS A 113 11.56 -10.90 18.82
N VAL A 114 12.87 -10.92 18.57
CA VAL A 114 13.78 -9.83 18.94
C VAL A 114 13.39 -8.51 18.28
N LEU A 115 13.07 -8.51 16.97
CA LEU A 115 12.61 -7.31 16.27
C LEU A 115 11.31 -6.76 16.86
N LYS A 116 10.32 -7.62 17.11
CA LYS A 116 9.05 -7.23 17.74
C LYS A 116 9.27 -6.62 19.13
N THR A 117 10.16 -7.20 19.94
CA THR A 117 10.51 -6.67 21.27
C THR A 117 11.22 -5.31 21.17
N LYS A 118 12.23 -5.17 20.30
CA LYS A 118 12.94 -3.90 20.10
C LYS A 118 11.99 -2.80 19.62
N MET A 119 11.11 -3.11 18.67
CA MET A 119 10.09 -2.17 18.18
C MET A 119 9.11 -1.78 19.28
N LYS A 120 8.63 -2.74 20.09
CA LYS A 120 7.75 -2.45 21.22
C LYS A 120 8.40 -1.50 22.22
N ASN A 121 9.67 -1.73 22.57
CA ASN A 121 10.39 -0.89 23.51
C ASN A 121 10.58 0.53 22.95
N LEU A 122 10.99 0.65 21.68
CA LEU A 122 11.17 1.93 21.01
C LEU A 122 9.86 2.75 20.96
N LEU A 123 8.73 2.11 20.67
CA LEU A 123 7.42 2.75 20.67
C LEU A 123 6.90 3.09 22.08
N GLY A 124 7.53 2.56 23.13
CA GLY A 124 7.21 2.84 24.53
C GLY A 124 7.95 4.04 25.12
N GLU A 125 8.95 4.57 24.41
CA GLU A 125 9.70 5.76 24.84
C GLU A 125 8.82 7.02 24.82
N SER A 126 9.04 7.93 25.77
CA SER A 126 8.38 9.24 25.81
C SER A 126 9.06 10.18 24.82
N LEU A 127 8.28 10.79 23.91
CA LEU A 127 8.77 11.79 22.96
C LEU A 127 8.21 13.18 23.27
N SER A 128 7.74 13.41 24.51
CA SER A 128 7.15 14.68 24.93
C SER A 128 8.10 15.88 24.88
N HIS A 129 9.40 15.62 24.75
CA HIS A 129 10.46 16.63 24.64
C HIS A 129 10.78 16.98 23.17
N LEU A 130 10.20 16.25 22.21
CA LEU A 130 10.36 16.49 20.78
C LEU A 130 9.12 17.19 20.23
N ASP A 131 9.22 17.61 18.96
CA ASP A 131 8.09 18.16 18.22
C ASP A 131 6.87 17.21 18.20
N GLU A 132 5.66 17.77 18.17
CA GLU A 132 4.42 17.01 18.20
C GLU A 132 4.27 15.99 17.05
N GLU A 133 4.94 16.22 15.91
CA GLU A 133 4.97 15.30 14.77
C GLU A 133 5.53 13.93 15.15
N PHE A 134 6.48 13.86 16.10
CA PHE A 134 7.03 12.60 16.60
C PHE A 134 5.99 11.77 17.34
N GLU A 135 5.27 12.38 18.29
CA GLU A 135 4.21 11.71 19.04
C GLU A 135 3.04 11.33 18.11
N ARG A 136 2.69 12.19 17.14
CA ARG A 136 1.68 11.89 16.12
C ARG A 136 2.08 10.68 15.29
N PHE A 137 3.32 10.62 14.83
CA PHE A 137 3.86 9.49 14.08
C PHE A 137 3.85 8.21 14.94
N LYS A 138 4.42 8.25 16.15
CA LYS A 138 4.46 7.12 17.10
C LYS A 138 3.06 6.56 17.38
N LYS A 139 2.08 7.42 17.71
CA LYS A 139 0.68 7.04 17.90
C LYS A 139 0.09 6.37 16.65
N GLY A 140 0.43 6.88 15.47
CA GLY A 140 0.04 6.28 14.19
C GLY A 140 0.62 4.88 13.97
N ILE A 141 1.86 4.63 14.42
CA ILE A 141 2.50 3.30 14.33
C ILE A 141 1.92 2.33 15.36
N LEU A 142 1.68 2.79 16.60
CA LEU A 142 1.10 1.96 17.65
C LEU A 142 -0.21 1.29 17.23
N LYS A 143 -1.05 2.00 16.45
CA LYS A 143 -2.32 1.48 15.91
C LYS A 143 -2.15 0.31 14.93
N VAL A 144 -0.98 0.16 14.31
CA VAL A 144 -0.71 -0.82 13.25
C VAL A 144 0.51 -1.69 13.54
N LYS A 145 1.01 -1.67 14.77
CA LYS A 145 2.28 -2.28 15.18
C LYS A 145 2.36 -3.78 14.87
N ASP A 146 1.23 -4.47 14.93
CA ASP A 146 1.16 -5.92 14.73
C ASP A 146 1.31 -6.31 13.25
N TYR A 147 1.12 -5.35 12.33
CA TYR A 147 1.19 -5.51 10.87
C TYR A 147 2.50 -4.99 10.26
N LEU A 148 3.51 -4.66 11.08
CA LEU A 148 4.80 -4.17 10.59
C LEU A 148 5.69 -5.27 10.01
N PHE A 149 5.56 -6.49 10.53
CA PHE A 149 6.51 -7.58 10.29
C PHE A 149 5.87 -8.86 9.73
N THR A 150 4.65 -8.77 9.20
CA THR A 150 3.92 -9.91 8.60
C THR A 150 4.72 -10.58 7.48
N PHE A 151 5.41 -9.78 6.66
CA PHE A 151 6.29 -10.24 5.58
C PHE A 151 7.45 -11.15 6.02
N LEU A 152 7.85 -11.10 7.30
CA LEU A 152 8.90 -11.98 7.82
C LEU A 152 8.38 -13.41 8.02
N SER A 153 7.09 -13.57 8.33
CA SER A 153 6.48 -14.88 8.55
C SER A 153 5.87 -15.46 7.28
N ASN A 154 5.44 -14.61 6.34
CA ASN A 154 4.82 -15.05 5.08
C ASN A 154 5.65 -14.59 3.87
N PRO A 155 6.33 -15.51 3.17
CA PRO A 155 7.13 -15.16 2.00
C PRO A 155 6.39 -14.61 0.78
N LEU A 156 5.08 -14.78 0.70
CA LEU A 156 4.28 -14.23 -0.40
C LEU A 156 3.86 -12.78 -0.15
N VAL A 157 4.14 -12.24 1.03
CA VAL A 157 3.77 -10.87 1.40
C VAL A 157 4.99 -9.96 1.23
N PRO A 158 4.95 -8.97 0.33
CA PRO A 158 6.02 -7.98 0.23
C PRO A 158 5.98 -7.00 1.40
N TYR A 159 7.12 -6.42 1.77
CA TYR A 159 7.23 -5.41 2.83
C TYR A 159 6.81 -3.99 2.37
N ASP A 160 6.58 -3.79 1.07
CA ASP A 160 6.17 -2.51 0.50
C ASP A 160 5.01 -2.67 -0.50
N ASN A 161 4.36 -1.55 -0.81
CA ASN A 161 3.23 -1.47 -1.75
C ASN A 161 3.65 -0.82 -3.09
N ASN A 162 4.93 -0.94 -3.47
CA ASN A 162 5.47 -0.22 -4.63
C ASN A 162 4.80 -0.64 -5.94
N ALA A 163 4.35 -1.89 -6.05
CA ALA A 163 3.62 -2.38 -7.23
C ALA A 163 2.35 -1.55 -7.48
N SER A 164 1.49 -1.42 -6.47
CA SER A 164 0.25 -0.63 -6.56
C SER A 164 0.53 0.86 -6.75
N GLU A 165 1.55 1.40 -6.09
CA GLU A 165 1.95 2.80 -6.30
C GLU A 165 2.39 3.07 -7.74
N ARG A 166 3.17 2.17 -8.34
CA ARG A 166 3.57 2.27 -9.75
C ARG A 166 2.38 2.08 -10.68
N GLY A 167 1.52 1.09 -10.43
CA GLY A 167 0.32 0.84 -11.25
C GLY A 167 -0.59 2.06 -11.30
N VAL A 168 -0.83 2.69 -10.15
CA VAL A 168 -1.65 3.91 -10.04
C VAL A 168 -1.03 5.12 -10.76
N ARG A 169 0.30 5.22 -10.85
CA ARG A 169 0.96 6.27 -11.65
C ARG A 169 0.68 6.13 -13.14
N LYS A 170 0.54 4.91 -13.66
CA LYS A 170 0.22 4.64 -15.08
C LYS A 170 -1.17 5.16 -15.47
N ILE A 171 -2.11 5.16 -14.52
CA ILE A 171 -3.47 5.70 -14.72
C ILE A 171 -3.45 7.22 -14.96
N LYS A 172 -2.41 7.93 -14.50
CA LYS A 172 -2.32 9.39 -14.48
C LYS A 172 -1.32 9.96 -15.51
N GLN A 173 -1.01 9.26 -16.60
CA GLN A 173 -0.11 9.85 -17.59
C GLN A 173 -0.78 11.07 -18.26
N LYS A 174 0.00 12.17 -18.34
CA LYS A 174 -0.37 13.53 -18.81
C LYS A 174 -1.20 13.59 -20.11
N VAL A 175 -1.25 12.51 -20.88
CA VAL A 175 -1.95 12.40 -22.16
C VAL A 175 -3.48 12.23 -21.99
N SER A 176 -3.96 11.68 -20.87
CA SER A 176 -5.41 11.63 -20.55
C SER A 176 -5.76 12.73 -19.55
N GLY A 177 -5.78 13.97 -20.02
CA GLY A 177 -6.33 15.09 -19.26
C GLY A 177 -7.83 14.90 -19.06
N CYS A 178 -8.24 14.52 -17.85
CA CYS A 178 -9.62 14.36 -17.39
C CYS A 178 -10.49 13.38 -18.20
N PHE A 179 -11.12 12.43 -17.51
CA PHE A 179 -12.22 11.68 -18.14
C PHE A 179 -13.41 12.63 -18.33
N ARG A 180 -14.09 12.55 -19.48
CA ARG A 180 -15.23 13.42 -19.77
C ARG A 180 -16.51 12.93 -19.12
N THR A 181 -16.67 11.62 -18.98
CA THR A 181 -17.85 10.96 -18.44
C THR A 181 -17.46 9.84 -17.47
N ASP A 182 -18.41 9.47 -16.59
CA ASP A 182 -18.25 8.37 -15.64
C ASP A 182 -18.07 7.03 -16.37
N GLU A 183 -18.81 6.83 -17.47
CA GLU A 183 -18.72 5.64 -18.33
C GLU A 183 -17.33 5.49 -18.95
N GLY A 184 -16.76 6.58 -19.49
CA GLY A 184 -15.43 6.54 -20.10
C GLY A 184 -14.32 6.28 -19.07
N ALA A 185 -14.49 6.74 -17.84
CA ALA A 185 -13.57 6.43 -16.74
C ALA A 185 -13.67 4.95 -16.32
N ASP A 186 -14.89 4.42 -16.26
CA ASP A 186 -15.15 3.00 -15.98
C ASP A 186 -14.58 2.08 -17.04
N ASP A 187 -14.79 2.39 -18.32
CA ASP A 187 -14.31 1.59 -19.44
C ASP A 187 -12.78 1.60 -19.51
N PHE A 188 -12.15 2.75 -19.25
CA PHE A 188 -10.70 2.81 -19.07
C PHE A 188 -10.25 1.88 -17.95
N ALA A 189 -10.89 1.93 -16.78
CA ALA A 189 -10.49 1.12 -15.63
C ALA A 189 -10.61 -0.39 -15.92
N LYS A 190 -11.68 -0.81 -16.60
CA LYS A 190 -11.88 -2.19 -17.06
C LYS A 190 -10.79 -2.63 -18.05
N LEU A 191 -10.59 -1.87 -19.12
CA LEU A 191 -9.57 -2.17 -20.14
C LEU A 191 -8.16 -2.19 -19.53
N HIS A 192 -7.85 -1.26 -18.63
CA HIS A 192 -6.58 -1.22 -17.93
C HIS A 192 -6.37 -2.44 -17.04
N SER A 193 -7.42 -2.90 -16.35
CA SER A 193 -7.39 -4.13 -15.55
C SER A 193 -7.07 -5.35 -16.40
N ILE A 194 -7.75 -5.50 -17.54
CA ILE A 194 -7.55 -6.60 -18.49
C ILE A 194 -6.12 -6.55 -19.05
N ALA A 195 -5.69 -5.40 -19.55
CA ALA A 195 -4.38 -5.24 -20.18
C ALA A 195 -3.22 -5.48 -19.21
N GLU A 196 -3.27 -4.91 -17.99
CA GLU A 196 -2.20 -5.14 -17.00
C GLU A 196 -2.23 -6.59 -16.47
N THR A 197 -3.39 -7.23 -16.38
CA THR A 197 -3.49 -8.66 -16.05
C THR A 197 -2.89 -9.53 -17.15
N ALA A 198 -3.24 -9.30 -18.42
CA ALA A 198 -2.66 -10.02 -19.54
C ALA A 198 -1.12 -9.92 -19.55
N MET A 199 -0.59 -8.71 -19.39
CA MET A 199 0.85 -8.46 -19.34
C MET A 199 1.55 -9.21 -18.19
N LYS A 200 0.93 -9.26 -17.00
CA LYS A 200 1.47 -10.03 -15.86
C LYS A 200 1.56 -11.53 -16.13
N ASN A 201 0.71 -12.04 -17.02
CA ASN A 201 0.67 -13.45 -17.39
C ASN A 201 1.36 -13.71 -18.74
N GLY A 202 2.29 -12.84 -19.16
CA GLY A 202 3.09 -13.04 -20.38
C GLY A 202 2.37 -12.79 -21.70
N ASN A 203 1.16 -12.22 -21.68
CA ASN A 203 0.37 -11.95 -22.88
C ASN A 203 0.51 -10.51 -23.38
N SER A 204 0.37 -10.33 -24.69
CA SER A 204 0.31 -8.99 -25.30
C SER A 204 -0.95 -8.24 -24.86
N LYS A 205 -0.78 -6.98 -24.45
CA LYS A 205 -1.90 -6.07 -24.14
C LYS A 205 -2.85 -5.91 -25.33
N PHE A 206 -2.28 -5.77 -26.53
CA PHE A 206 -3.04 -5.59 -27.75
C PHE A 206 -3.91 -6.82 -28.03
N ASN A 207 -3.32 -8.02 -28.00
CA ASN A 207 -4.05 -9.26 -28.25
C ASN A 207 -5.16 -9.50 -27.21
N ALA A 208 -4.89 -9.17 -25.94
CA ALA A 208 -5.88 -9.30 -24.89
C ALA A 208 -7.09 -8.37 -25.09
N ILE A 209 -6.86 -7.12 -25.49
CA ILE A 209 -7.96 -6.18 -25.79
C ILE A 209 -8.68 -6.62 -27.07
N LEU A 210 -7.95 -7.02 -28.11
CA LEU A 210 -8.52 -7.49 -29.37
C LEU A 210 -9.48 -8.67 -29.14
N ALA A 211 -9.09 -9.63 -28.30
CA ALA A 211 -9.92 -10.79 -27.96
C ALA A 211 -11.21 -10.44 -27.20
N VAL A 212 -11.27 -9.29 -26.52
CA VAL A 212 -12.49 -8.80 -25.84
C VAL A 212 -13.44 -8.13 -26.83
N VAL A 213 -12.89 -7.43 -27.83
CA VAL A 213 -13.68 -6.69 -28.83
C VAL A 213 -14.26 -7.63 -29.91
N GLN A 214 -13.66 -8.80 -30.10
CA GLN A 214 -14.08 -9.80 -31.11
C GLN A 214 -15.15 -10.79 -30.62
N GLN A 215 -15.63 -10.65 -29.38
CA GLN A 215 -16.74 -11.45 -28.82
C GLN A 215 -18.08 -10.78 -29.05
#